data_AF-H0EBI6-F1
#
_entry.id   AF-H0EBI6-F1
#
_cell.length_a   1.000
_cell.length_b   1.000
_cell.length_c   1.000
_cell.angle_alpha   90.00
_cell.angle_beta   90.00
_cell.angle_gamma   90.00
#
_symmetry.space_group_name_H-M   'P 1'
#
loop_
_entity.id
_entity.type
_entity.pdbx_description
1 polymer ?
#
loop_
_entity_poly.entity_id
_entity_poly.type
_entity_poly.pdbx_seq_one_letter_code
_entity_poly.pdbx_strand_id
1 'polypeptide(L)'
;MSAPEVVVFLRPGCHLCADALDDLDALRAQEPFTVRTVDIERDDRLHARYLERIPVIAVAGEELCDFAVDSERVLTAVRDLRERLATASGGARAAAASRPAATPAPAAAAVTARPPERRLEAVPPEPAVPAVAPRRIVAQPMSTLDATPAAALDPDEPAADPVPEVRLGVGQAERLSRYLQVLTQARKMGRATMSSQELSAHTHVNSTQIRRDLSGFGRFGKRGVGYDVEELVTKIRGILHTSQHVGIVLLGAGHLGRAIAGSDVFGDHGFEIVAVLDNDPAKIGTPIGDLPIGDVRHLGEVVREHEVVVGVIASPAKAAQGLADELVEAGVQIIFNYSGSLLRTPAEVTVHTSSPAVDLLHALYYYLA
;
A
#
# COMPACT_ATOMS: atom_id res chain seq x y z
N MET A 1 13.08 36.34 -33.51
CA MET A 1 11.83 35.77 -32.96
C MET A 1 12.22 35.03 -31.68
N SER A 2 11.46 35.17 -30.60
CA SER A 2 11.73 34.39 -29.38
C SER A 2 11.44 32.92 -29.67
N ALA A 3 12.35 32.02 -29.27
CA ALA A 3 12.03 30.60 -29.26
C ALA A 3 10.96 30.34 -28.18
N PRO A 4 10.10 29.31 -28.37
CA PRO A 4 9.27 28.78 -27.29
C PRO A 4 10.12 28.40 -26.06
N GLU A 5 9.64 28.72 -24.86
CA GLU A 5 10.26 28.27 -23.60
C GLU A 5 9.49 27.07 -23.03
N VAL A 6 10.23 26.01 -22.72
CA VAL A 6 9.81 24.86 -21.93
C VAL A 6 10.41 25.00 -20.53
N VAL A 7 9.57 24.93 -19.50
CA VAL A 7 9.96 25.03 -18.10
C VAL A 7 9.99 23.62 -17.50
N VAL A 8 11.05 23.28 -16.77
CA VAL A 8 11.19 21.99 -16.06
C VAL A 8 11.33 22.25 -14.58
N PHE A 9 10.31 21.90 -13.80
CA PHE A 9 10.38 21.87 -12.34
C PHE A 9 11.09 20.57 -11.91
N LEU A 10 12.20 20.71 -11.19
CA LEU A 10 13.09 19.60 -10.84
C LEU A 10 13.61 19.70 -9.40
N ARG A 11 14.17 18.59 -8.92
CA ARG A 11 14.96 18.54 -7.68
C ARG A 11 16.40 18.13 -7.99
N PRO A 12 17.42 18.79 -7.41
CA PRO A 12 18.81 18.31 -7.43
C PRO A 12 18.92 16.82 -7.03
N GLY A 13 19.80 16.09 -7.70
CA GLY A 13 20.01 14.65 -7.44
C GLY A 13 18.85 13.72 -7.83
N CYS A 14 17.77 14.22 -8.44
CA CYS A 14 16.69 13.36 -8.97
C CYS A 14 17.06 12.80 -10.36
N HIS A 15 17.20 11.48 -10.49
CA HIS A 15 17.53 10.83 -11.77
C HIS A 15 16.48 11.10 -12.86
N LEU A 16 15.18 11.04 -12.55
CA LEU A 16 14.12 11.34 -13.51
C LEU A 16 14.22 12.77 -14.07
N CYS A 17 14.74 13.71 -13.28
CA CYS A 17 14.97 15.08 -13.74
C CYS A 17 16.18 15.20 -14.67
N ALA A 18 17.18 14.31 -14.57
CA ALA A 18 18.26 14.21 -15.55
C ALA A 18 17.74 13.56 -16.84
N ASP A 19 17.06 12.42 -16.72
CA ASP A 19 16.45 11.68 -17.85
C ASP A 19 15.54 12.62 -18.68
N ALA A 20 14.70 13.43 -18.02
CA ALA A 20 13.83 14.39 -18.71
C ALA A 20 14.56 15.58 -19.36
N LEU A 21 15.75 15.94 -18.89
CA LEU A 21 16.57 16.96 -19.56
C LEU A 21 17.23 16.39 -20.82
N ASP A 22 17.72 15.15 -20.76
CA ASP A 22 18.27 14.43 -21.91
C ASP A 22 17.19 14.20 -22.99
N ASP A 23 15.98 13.77 -22.60
CA ASP A 23 14.82 13.63 -23.49
C ASP A 23 14.44 14.96 -24.15
N LEU A 24 14.40 16.06 -23.39
CA LEU A 24 14.10 17.39 -23.93
C LEU A 24 15.19 17.87 -24.90
N ASP A 25 16.47 17.64 -24.60
CA ASP A 25 17.56 17.99 -25.52
C ASP A 25 17.53 17.15 -26.80
N ALA A 26 17.11 15.88 -26.74
CA ALA A 26 16.83 15.08 -27.94
C ALA A 26 15.67 15.65 -28.78
N LEU A 27 14.62 16.18 -28.15
CA LEU A 27 13.48 16.81 -28.86
C LEU A 27 13.84 18.15 -29.51
N ARG A 28 14.84 18.89 -28.99
CA ARG A 28 15.31 20.15 -29.59
C ARG A 28 15.93 19.98 -30.97
N ALA A 29 16.35 18.76 -31.33
CA ALA A 29 16.78 18.42 -32.68
C ALA A 29 15.62 18.34 -33.70
N GLN A 30 14.39 18.11 -33.23
CA GLN A 30 13.18 18.06 -34.06
C GLN A 30 12.49 19.42 -34.14
N GLU A 31 12.38 20.12 -33.00
CA GLU A 31 11.72 21.42 -32.88
C GLU A 31 12.56 22.38 -32.00
N PRO A 32 13.04 23.52 -32.51
CA PRO A 32 13.85 24.43 -31.70
C PRO A 32 13.04 25.12 -30.59
N PHE A 33 13.45 24.90 -29.33
CA PHE A 33 12.96 25.58 -28.12
C PHE A 33 14.09 25.79 -27.09
N THR A 34 13.83 26.64 -26.09
CA THR A 34 14.70 26.83 -24.91
C THR A 34 14.16 26.08 -23.70
N VAL A 35 15.05 25.56 -22.85
CA VAL A 35 14.69 24.88 -21.60
C VAL A 35 15.10 25.76 -20.42
N ARG A 36 14.17 26.01 -19.49
CA ARG A 36 14.41 26.73 -18.24
C ARG A 36 14.13 25.83 -17.05
N THR A 37 15.15 25.53 -16.26
CA THR A 37 15.02 24.71 -15.05
C THR A 37 14.57 25.53 -13.85
N VAL A 38 13.73 24.94 -13.00
CA VAL A 38 13.28 25.51 -11.72
C VAL A 38 13.51 24.48 -10.63
N ASP A 39 14.42 24.81 -9.73
CA ASP A 39 14.74 24.02 -8.53
C ASP A 39 13.63 24.20 -7.48
N ILE A 40 12.85 23.14 -7.23
CA ILE A 40 11.72 23.19 -6.30
C ILE A 40 12.15 23.26 -4.82
N GLU A 41 13.41 22.98 -4.48
CA GLU A 41 13.89 23.06 -3.09
C GLU A 41 14.12 24.50 -2.62
N ARG A 42 13.98 25.48 -3.52
CA ARG A 42 14.17 26.92 -3.24
C ARG A 42 12.87 27.69 -2.96
N ASP A 43 11.72 27.04 -3.09
CA ASP A 43 10.40 27.65 -2.87
C ASP A 43 9.45 26.60 -2.28
N ASP A 44 9.08 26.76 -1.01
CA ASP A 44 8.20 25.86 -0.27
C ASP A 44 6.86 25.59 -0.99
N ARG A 45 6.36 26.54 -1.79
CA ARG A 45 5.11 26.38 -2.55
C ARG A 45 5.31 25.47 -3.75
N LEU A 46 6.46 25.57 -4.42
CA LEU A 46 6.82 24.65 -5.52
C LEU A 46 7.18 23.28 -4.98
N HIS A 47 7.85 23.21 -3.82
CA HIS A 47 8.12 21.98 -3.10
C HIS A 47 6.82 21.23 -2.78
N ALA A 48 5.89 21.87 -2.07
CA ALA A 48 4.61 21.27 -1.70
C ALA A 48 3.74 20.87 -2.92
N ARG A 49 3.81 21.63 -4.02
CA ARG A 49 3.02 21.37 -5.23
C ARG A 49 3.60 20.26 -6.13
N TYR A 50 4.92 20.08 -6.14
CA TYR A 50 5.59 19.27 -7.17
C TYR A 50 6.53 18.17 -6.65
N LEU A 51 6.88 18.10 -5.35
CA LEU A 51 7.84 17.10 -4.82
C LEU A 51 7.52 15.66 -5.25
N GLU A 52 6.24 15.28 -5.23
CA GLU A 52 5.78 13.93 -5.60
C GLU A 52 5.51 13.77 -7.10
N ARG A 53 5.73 14.81 -7.91
CA ARG A 53 5.46 14.86 -9.37
C ARG A 53 6.68 15.22 -10.22
N ILE A 54 7.85 15.47 -9.62
CA ILE A 54 9.06 15.83 -10.39
C ILE A 54 9.55 14.70 -11.31
N PRO A 55 10.10 15.03 -12.49
CA PRO A 55 10.09 16.35 -13.13
C PRO A 55 8.70 16.74 -13.63
N VAL A 56 8.33 18.02 -13.52
CA VAL A 56 7.11 18.56 -14.17
C VAL A 56 7.52 19.46 -15.33
N ILE A 57 7.00 19.17 -16.53
CA ILE A 57 7.29 19.90 -17.76
C ILE A 57 6.10 20.82 -18.08
N ALA A 58 6.36 22.11 -18.25
CA ALA A 58 5.34 23.11 -18.54
C ALA A 58 5.72 24.02 -19.73
N VAL A 59 4.73 24.45 -20.52
CA VAL A 59 4.91 25.35 -21.66
C VAL A 59 3.90 26.48 -21.57
N ALA A 60 4.35 27.73 -21.73
CA ALA A 60 3.51 28.94 -21.55
C ALA A 60 2.76 29.03 -20.19
N GLY A 61 3.22 28.31 -19.16
CA GLY A 61 2.58 28.24 -17.84
C GLY A 61 1.58 27.09 -17.66
N GLU A 62 1.34 26.28 -18.70
CA GLU A 62 0.50 25.08 -18.64
C GLU A 62 1.35 23.84 -18.34
N GLU A 63 0.99 23.07 -17.31
CA GLU A 63 1.63 21.78 -16.97
C GLU A 63 1.23 20.72 -18.00
N LEU A 64 2.20 20.21 -18.77
CA LEU A 64 1.95 19.23 -19.81
C LEU A 64 2.08 17.80 -19.27
N CYS A 65 3.21 17.46 -18.67
CA CYS A 65 3.49 16.11 -18.17
C CYS A 65 4.32 16.15 -16.89
N ASP A 66 4.21 15.09 -16.11
CA ASP A 66 5.02 14.81 -14.93
C ASP A 66 5.68 13.42 -15.04
N PHE A 67 6.72 13.20 -14.24
CA PHE A 67 7.57 11.98 -14.17
C PHE A 67 8.39 11.62 -15.40
N ALA A 68 7.89 11.86 -16.61
CA ALA A 68 8.54 11.54 -17.88
C ALA A 68 8.11 12.52 -19.00
N VAL A 69 8.93 12.68 -20.02
CA VAL A 69 8.67 13.61 -21.12
C VAL A 69 7.73 12.98 -22.16
N ASP A 70 6.48 13.47 -22.20
CA ASP A 70 5.58 13.20 -23.31
C ASP A 70 6.03 13.99 -24.54
N SER A 71 6.78 13.31 -25.41
CA SER A 71 7.36 13.90 -26.62
C SER A 71 6.31 14.51 -27.56
N GLU A 72 5.15 13.86 -27.73
CA GLU A 72 4.12 14.33 -28.66
C GLU A 72 3.43 15.58 -28.12
N ARG A 73 3.08 15.60 -26.82
CA ARG A 73 2.46 16.75 -26.17
C ARG A 73 3.39 17.94 -26.07
N VAL A 74 4.67 17.74 -25.77
CA VAL A 74 5.68 18.81 -25.73
C VAL A 74 5.88 19.42 -27.12
N LEU A 75 6.08 18.61 -28.17
CA LEU A 75 6.27 19.10 -29.54
C LEU A 75 5.03 19.86 -30.05
N THR A 76 3.82 19.37 -29.73
CA THR A 76 2.56 20.04 -30.09
C THR A 76 2.43 21.40 -29.40
N ALA A 77 2.60 21.46 -28.08
CA ALA A 77 2.52 22.73 -27.34
C ALA A 77 3.59 23.75 -27.77
N VAL A 78 4.80 23.29 -28.12
CA VAL A 78 5.88 24.12 -28.67
C VAL A 78 5.53 24.69 -30.04
N ARG A 79 4.91 23.90 -30.93
CA ARG A 79 4.41 24.36 -32.24
C ARG A 79 3.31 25.40 -32.08
N ASP A 80 2.29 25.10 -31.28
CA ASP A 80 1.17 26.00 -31.01
C ASP A 80 1.63 27.32 -30.38
N LEU A 81 2.62 27.27 -29.48
CA LEU A 81 3.22 28.48 -28.90
C LEU A 81 4.00 29.27 -29.96
N ARG A 82 4.73 28.60 -30.85
CA ARG A 82 5.47 29.27 -31.94
C ARG A 82 4.54 29.97 -32.93
N GLU A 83 3.41 29.36 -33.29
CA GLU A 83 2.40 29.97 -34.16
C GLU A 83 1.72 31.19 -33.50
N ARG A 84 1.38 31.08 -32.20
CA ARG A 84 0.89 32.22 -31.40
C ARG A 84 1.91 33.36 -31.33
N LEU A 85 3.20 33.06 -31.16
CA LEU A 85 4.28 34.07 -31.18
C LEU A 85 4.49 34.70 -32.56
N ALA A 86 4.35 33.93 -33.64
CA ALA A 86 4.47 34.42 -35.02
C ALA A 86 3.30 35.35 -35.40
N THR A 87 2.07 34.96 -35.07
CA THR A 87 0.86 35.78 -35.30
C THR A 87 0.85 37.06 -34.46
N ALA A 88 1.25 37.00 -33.18
CA ALA A 88 1.44 38.19 -32.35
C ALA A 88 2.51 39.15 -32.91
N SER A 89 3.61 38.60 -33.45
CA SER A 89 4.67 39.39 -34.11
C SER A 89 4.20 40.04 -35.42
N GLY A 90 3.25 39.43 -36.14
CA GLY A 90 2.60 40.00 -37.31
C GLY A 90 1.62 41.13 -36.97
N GLY A 91 0.81 40.96 -35.92
CA GLY A 91 -0.18 41.96 -35.47
C GLY A 91 0.44 43.25 -34.89
N ALA A 92 1.64 43.16 -34.31
CA ALA A 92 2.34 44.29 -33.70
C ALA A 92 2.67 45.45 -34.68
N ARG A 93 2.66 45.21 -36.00
CA ARG A 93 2.84 46.28 -37.01
C ARG A 93 1.57 47.08 -37.33
N ALA A 94 0.38 46.60 -36.95
CA ALA A 94 -0.90 47.26 -37.25
C ALA A 94 -1.52 48.02 -36.06
N ALA A 95 -1.16 47.67 -34.83
CA ALA A 95 -1.80 48.18 -33.61
C ALA A 95 -1.07 49.34 -32.89
N ALA A 96 0.02 49.86 -33.46
CA ALA A 96 0.84 50.93 -32.86
C ALA A 96 0.26 52.36 -33.04
N ALA A 97 -1.07 52.52 -32.94
CA ALA A 97 -1.74 53.79 -33.19
C ALA A 97 -3.01 54.03 -32.35
N SER A 98 -2.98 53.74 -31.04
CA SER A 98 -3.72 54.47 -29.98
C SER A 98 -3.41 53.94 -28.57
N ARG A 99 -2.90 54.81 -27.70
CA ARG A 99 -3.05 54.68 -26.23
C ARG A 99 -4.22 55.57 -25.80
N PRO A 100 -4.87 55.29 -24.66
CA PRO A 100 -4.47 55.97 -23.42
C PRO A 100 -4.18 55.01 -22.26
N ALA A 101 -3.76 55.56 -21.11
CA ALA A 101 -3.35 54.82 -19.92
C ALA A 101 -4.30 55.06 -18.72
N ALA A 102 -4.50 54.02 -17.90
CA ALA A 102 -5.12 53.96 -16.57
C ALA A 102 -5.04 52.49 -16.06
N THR A 103 -5.27 52.08 -14.80
CA THR A 103 -5.01 52.62 -13.44
C THR A 103 -5.08 51.37 -12.51
N PRO A 104 -4.24 51.18 -11.47
CA PRO A 104 -4.07 49.87 -10.84
C PRO A 104 -5.11 49.49 -9.75
N ALA A 105 -5.18 48.18 -9.48
CA ALA A 105 -5.89 47.50 -8.38
C ALA A 105 -7.44 47.44 -8.48
N PRO A 106 -8.10 46.45 -7.82
CA PRO A 106 -8.19 46.44 -6.35
C PRO A 106 -7.79 45.12 -5.67
N ALA A 107 -7.66 45.19 -4.34
CA ALA A 107 -7.34 44.07 -3.46
C ALA A 107 -8.55 43.14 -3.23
N ALA A 108 -8.27 41.86 -2.95
CA ALA A 108 -9.27 40.90 -2.49
C ALA A 108 -9.68 41.19 -1.04
N ALA A 109 -10.98 41.33 -0.80
CA ALA A 109 -11.53 41.53 0.54
C ALA A 109 -11.58 40.21 1.33
N ALA A 110 -11.28 40.27 2.63
CA ALA A 110 -11.43 39.13 3.53
C ALA A 110 -12.92 38.84 3.80
N VAL A 111 -13.33 37.58 3.63
CA VAL A 111 -14.63 37.08 4.09
C VAL A 111 -14.41 36.21 5.32
N THR A 112 -14.64 36.78 6.50
CA THR A 112 -14.73 36.04 7.76
C THR A 112 -16.18 35.63 8.00
N ALA A 113 -16.50 34.36 7.77
CA ALA A 113 -17.79 33.76 8.13
C ALA A 113 -17.56 32.43 8.86
N ARG A 114 -17.86 32.42 10.16
CA ARG A 114 -17.72 31.24 11.05
C ARG A 114 -19.03 30.44 11.00
N PRO A 115 -19.03 29.12 10.76
CA PRO A 115 -20.24 28.32 10.84
C PRO A 115 -20.70 28.17 12.30
N PRO A 116 -22.02 28.00 12.57
CA PRO A 116 -22.54 27.90 13.93
C PRO A 116 -22.29 26.51 14.55
N GLU A 117 -21.97 26.50 15.84
CA GLU A 117 -21.74 25.28 16.62
C GLU A 117 -23.05 24.51 16.83
N ARG A 118 -23.10 23.24 16.40
CA ARG A 118 -24.20 22.32 16.73
C ARG A 118 -23.95 21.68 18.09
N ARG A 119 -24.86 21.94 19.04
CA ARG A 119 -24.88 21.32 20.37
C ARG A 119 -25.19 19.82 20.23
N LEU A 120 -24.30 18.95 20.71
CA LEU A 120 -24.59 17.53 20.87
C LEU A 120 -25.54 17.35 22.07
N GLU A 121 -26.68 16.70 21.83
CA GLU A 121 -27.55 16.20 22.90
C GLU A 121 -27.07 14.82 23.37
N ALA A 122 -27.26 14.54 24.66
CA ALA A 122 -26.75 13.32 25.29
C ALA A 122 -27.61 12.10 24.97
N VAL A 123 -26.97 10.98 24.63
CA VAL A 123 -27.62 9.68 24.43
C VAL A 123 -27.92 9.04 25.80
N PRO A 124 -29.16 8.58 26.07
CA PRO A 124 -29.49 7.89 27.31
C PRO A 124 -28.94 6.44 27.33
N PRO A 125 -28.65 5.86 28.51
CA PRO A 125 -28.12 4.50 28.62
C PRO A 125 -29.19 3.43 28.35
N GLU A 126 -28.78 2.31 27.75
CA GLU A 126 -29.62 1.14 27.50
C GLU A 126 -29.98 0.36 28.79
N PRO A 127 -31.14 -0.33 28.83
CA PRO A 127 -31.57 -1.10 30.00
C PRO A 127 -30.82 -2.44 30.14
N ALA A 128 -30.60 -2.85 31.39
CA ALA A 128 -29.89 -4.09 31.72
C ALA A 128 -30.71 -5.37 31.41
N VAL A 129 -30.05 -6.36 30.82
CA VAL A 129 -30.59 -7.70 30.53
C VAL A 129 -30.40 -8.62 31.75
N PRO A 130 -31.41 -9.42 32.17
CA PRO A 130 -31.30 -10.25 33.37
C PRO A 130 -30.38 -11.47 33.19
N ALA A 131 -29.63 -11.81 34.23
CA ALA A 131 -28.72 -12.96 34.24
C ALA A 131 -29.48 -14.30 34.27
N VAL A 132 -29.07 -15.23 33.40
CA VAL A 132 -29.56 -16.62 33.38
C VAL A 132 -28.54 -17.51 34.07
N ALA A 133 -28.98 -18.32 35.05
CA ALA A 133 -28.10 -19.20 35.82
C ALA A 133 -27.53 -20.36 34.97
N PRO A 134 -26.25 -20.76 35.17
CA PRO A 134 -25.62 -21.81 34.37
C PRO A 134 -26.22 -23.19 34.68
N ARG A 135 -26.62 -23.93 33.62
CA ARG A 135 -26.96 -25.35 33.74
C ARG A 135 -25.69 -26.19 33.78
N ARG A 136 -25.62 -27.10 34.73
CA ARG A 136 -24.51 -28.03 34.96
C ARG A 136 -24.51 -29.10 33.85
N ILE A 137 -23.61 -28.97 32.87
CA ILE A 137 -23.37 -30.02 31.87
C ILE A 137 -22.34 -31.00 32.45
N VAL A 138 -22.69 -32.28 32.48
CA VAL A 138 -21.80 -33.36 32.90
C VAL A 138 -20.95 -33.76 31.69
N ALA A 139 -19.63 -33.57 31.78
CA ALA A 139 -18.72 -34.05 30.75
C ALA A 139 -18.71 -35.59 30.71
N GLN A 140 -18.91 -36.17 29.54
CA GLN A 140 -18.57 -37.56 29.26
C GLN A 140 -17.23 -37.60 28.51
N PRO A 141 -16.38 -38.61 28.73
CA PRO A 141 -15.09 -38.71 28.06
C PRO A 141 -15.28 -38.96 26.56
N MET A 142 -14.53 -38.23 25.73
CA MET A 142 -14.50 -38.50 24.29
C MET A 142 -13.89 -39.87 24.01
N SER A 143 -14.61 -40.68 23.25
CA SER A 143 -14.06 -41.86 22.58
C SER A 143 -13.11 -41.43 21.45
N THR A 144 -11.97 -42.08 21.36
CA THR A 144 -11.05 -41.99 20.22
C THR A 144 -11.79 -42.28 18.91
N LEU A 145 -11.75 -41.33 17.97
CA LEU A 145 -12.10 -41.55 16.57
C LEU A 145 -10.85 -41.29 15.72
N ASP A 146 -10.60 -42.17 14.76
CA ASP A 146 -9.35 -42.24 14.02
C ASP A 146 -9.06 -40.97 13.22
N ALA A 147 -7.88 -40.40 13.45
CA ALA A 147 -7.33 -39.38 12.57
C ALA A 147 -7.02 -40.02 11.21
N THR A 148 -7.73 -39.60 10.18
CA THR A 148 -7.34 -39.92 8.80
C THR A 148 -6.11 -39.06 8.46
N PRO A 149 -4.98 -39.64 8.05
CA PRO A 149 -3.78 -38.84 7.82
C PRO A 149 -3.99 -37.87 6.66
N ALA A 150 -3.47 -36.64 6.83
CA ALA A 150 -3.39 -35.66 5.76
C ALA A 150 -2.70 -36.27 4.53
N ALA A 151 -3.18 -35.93 3.33
CA ALA A 151 -2.62 -36.45 2.09
C ALA A 151 -1.13 -36.11 2.00
N ALA A 152 -0.30 -37.14 1.80
CA ALA A 152 1.13 -36.95 1.59
C ALA A 152 1.37 -36.11 0.34
N LEU A 153 2.26 -35.12 0.46
CA LEU A 153 2.79 -34.38 -0.69
C LEU A 153 3.51 -35.36 -1.63
N ASP A 154 3.32 -35.20 -2.94
CA ASP A 154 3.93 -36.07 -3.94
C ASP A 154 5.47 -35.96 -3.89
N PRO A 155 6.20 -37.07 -3.68
CA PRO A 155 7.66 -37.05 -3.49
C PRO A 155 8.46 -36.83 -4.80
N ASP A 156 7.78 -36.64 -5.93
CA ASP A 156 8.35 -36.43 -7.27
C ASP A 156 8.26 -34.96 -7.73
N GLU A 157 7.84 -34.03 -6.86
CA GLU A 157 7.91 -32.60 -7.18
C GLU A 157 9.38 -32.16 -7.31
N PRO A 158 9.82 -31.63 -8.46
CA PRO A 158 11.24 -31.37 -8.70
C PRO A 158 11.70 -30.26 -7.75
N ALA A 159 12.71 -30.58 -6.92
CA ALA A 159 13.31 -29.64 -5.98
C ALA A 159 13.68 -28.34 -6.71
N ALA A 160 13.01 -27.25 -6.33
CA ALA A 160 13.20 -25.95 -6.98
C ALA A 160 14.68 -25.54 -6.91
N ASP A 161 15.20 -25.04 -8.05
CA ASP A 161 16.58 -24.55 -8.13
C ASP A 161 16.86 -23.59 -6.97
N PRO A 162 18.06 -23.65 -6.34
CA PRO A 162 18.39 -22.79 -5.22
C PRO A 162 18.31 -21.33 -5.66
N VAL A 163 17.25 -20.65 -5.21
CA VAL A 163 17.02 -19.24 -5.47
C VAL A 163 18.25 -18.48 -4.96
N PRO A 164 18.91 -17.65 -5.80
CA PRO A 164 20.08 -16.90 -5.36
C PRO A 164 19.72 -16.04 -4.15
N GLU A 165 20.68 -15.76 -3.27
CA GLU A 165 20.46 -15.00 -2.04
C GLU A 165 20.15 -13.52 -2.36
N VAL A 166 18.88 -13.26 -2.69
CA VAL A 166 18.38 -11.97 -3.18
C VAL A 166 18.26 -11.00 -1.99
N ARG A 167 19.22 -10.08 -1.89
CA ARG A 167 19.11 -8.94 -0.97
C ARG A 167 18.13 -7.90 -1.53
N LEU A 168 16.96 -7.81 -0.91
CA LEU A 168 15.94 -6.82 -1.24
C LEU A 168 16.39 -5.40 -0.85
N GLY A 169 16.10 -4.44 -1.72
CA GLY A 169 16.31 -3.01 -1.45
C GLY A 169 15.31 -2.44 -0.45
N VAL A 170 15.61 -1.24 0.07
CA VAL A 170 14.76 -0.55 1.06
C VAL A 170 13.32 -0.36 0.53
N GLY A 171 12.34 -0.82 1.30
CA GLY A 171 10.92 -0.80 0.94
C GLY A 171 10.52 -1.71 -0.24
N GLN A 172 11.45 -2.45 -0.84
CA GLN A 172 11.15 -3.33 -1.99
C GLN A 172 10.30 -4.53 -1.55
N ALA A 173 10.56 -5.10 -0.37
CA ALA A 173 9.74 -6.15 0.21
C ALA A 173 8.26 -5.71 0.37
N GLU A 174 8.01 -4.53 0.93
CA GLU A 174 6.66 -3.98 1.10
C GLU A 174 5.94 -3.82 -0.25
N ARG A 175 6.62 -3.26 -1.26
CA ARG A 175 6.06 -3.09 -2.61
C ARG A 175 5.77 -4.45 -3.26
N LEU A 176 6.68 -5.42 -3.14
CA LEU A 176 6.47 -6.79 -3.63
C LEU A 176 5.26 -7.46 -2.96
N SER A 177 5.04 -7.27 -1.65
CA SER A 177 3.84 -7.76 -0.97
C SER A 177 2.55 -7.12 -1.51
N ARG A 178 2.55 -5.80 -1.76
CA ARG A 178 1.44 -5.10 -2.41
C ARG A 178 1.19 -5.60 -3.84
N TYR A 179 2.25 -5.92 -4.59
CA TYR A 179 2.12 -6.51 -5.93
C TYR A 179 1.49 -7.91 -5.85
N LEU A 180 1.98 -8.76 -4.94
CA LEU A 180 1.46 -10.11 -4.70
C LEU A 180 -0.03 -10.10 -4.34
N GLN A 181 -0.48 -9.14 -3.53
CA GLN A 181 -1.88 -8.95 -3.19
C GLN A 181 -2.74 -8.71 -4.45
N VAL A 182 -2.38 -7.72 -5.28
CA VAL A 182 -3.14 -7.38 -6.49
C VAL A 182 -3.09 -8.50 -7.54
N LEU A 183 -1.95 -9.17 -7.70
CA LEU A 183 -1.80 -10.28 -8.64
C LEU A 183 -2.59 -11.52 -8.19
N THR A 184 -2.63 -11.81 -6.88
CA THR A 184 -3.46 -12.90 -6.34
C THR A 184 -4.94 -12.65 -6.60
N GLN A 185 -5.39 -11.40 -6.47
CA GLN A 185 -6.76 -11.01 -6.83
C GLN A 185 -7.01 -11.09 -8.34
N ALA A 186 -6.06 -10.63 -9.17
CA ALA A 186 -6.16 -10.74 -10.63
C ALA A 186 -6.27 -12.20 -11.10
N ARG A 187 -5.52 -13.11 -10.46
CA ARG A 187 -5.61 -14.56 -10.65
C ARG A 187 -6.99 -15.11 -10.28
N LYS A 188 -7.53 -14.75 -9.10
CA LYS A 188 -8.89 -15.15 -8.68
C LYS A 188 -9.96 -14.68 -9.67
N MET A 189 -9.71 -13.56 -10.37
CA MET A 189 -10.56 -13.04 -11.46
C MET A 189 -10.29 -13.67 -12.84
N GLY A 190 -9.45 -14.70 -12.93
CA GLY A 190 -9.13 -15.39 -14.18
C GLY A 190 -8.27 -14.60 -15.17
N ARG A 191 -7.55 -13.56 -14.73
CA ARG A 191 -6.65 -12.80 -15.62
C ARG A 191 -5.33 -13.54 -15.82
N ALA A 192 -5.05 -13.91 -17.07
CA ALA A 192 -3.78 -14.51 -17.46
C ALA A 192 -2.61 -13.51 -17.47
N THR A 193 -2.86 -12.24 -17.83
CA THR A 193 -1.82 -11.21 -17.96
C THR A 193 -2.20 -9.90 -17.28
N MET A 194 -1.20 -9.16 -16.79
CA MET A 194 -1.36 -7.81 -16.23
C MET A 194 -0.15 -6.94 -16.59
N SER A 195 -0.41 -5.72 -17.09
CA SER A 195 0.65 -4.74 -17.39
C SER A 195 1.13 -4.01 -16.14
N SER A 196 2.32 -3.38 -16.21
CA SER A 196 2.82 -2.48 -15.16
C SER A 196 1.92 -1.27 -14.91
N GLN A 197 1.14 -0.85 -15.91
CA GLN A 197 0.19 0.24 -15.84
C GLN A 197 -1.05 -0.19 -15.03
N GLU A 198 -1.63 -1.35 -15.34
CA GLU A 198 -2.74 -1.92 -14.56
C GLU A 198 -2.33 -2.22 -13.12
N LEU A 199 -1.13 -2.79 -12.91
CA LEU A 199 -0.62 -3.05 -11.57
C LEU A 199 -0.39 -1.75 -10.78
N SER A 200 0.00 -0.64 -11.44
CA SER A 200 0.15 0.66 -10.78
C SER A 200 -1.18 1.25 -10.28
N ALA A 201 -2.29 0.99 -10.98
CA ALA A 201 -3.61 1.50 -10.62
C ALA A 201 -4.18 0.94 -9.30
N HIS A 202 -3.58 -0.13 -8.77
CA HIS A 202 -4.06 -0.85 -7.59
C HIS A 202 -3.03 -0.98 -6.45
N THR A 203 -1.78 -0.54 -6.65
CA THR A 203 -0.67 -0.73 -5.68
C THR A 203 -0.14 0.58 -5.08
N HIS A 204 -0.60 1.73 -5.57
CA HIS A 204 -0.04 3.07 -5.31
C HIS A 204 1.46 3.22 -5.69
N VAL A 205 2.00 2.30 -6.49
CA VAL A 205 3.37 2.39 -7.02
C VAL A 205 3.33 2.64 -8.52
N ASN A 206 4.07 3.63 -9.01
CA ASN A 206 4.08 3.94 -10.44
C ASN A 206 4.68 2.81 -11.30
N SER A 207 4.26 2.73 -12.56
CA SER A 207 4.63 1.65 -13.49
C SER A 207 6.15 1.54 -13.75
N THR A 208 6.90 2.64 -13.63
CA THR A 208 8.37 2.67 -13.78
C THR A 208 9.05 1.99 -12.60
N GLN A 209 8.62 2.30 -11.37
CA GLN A 209 9.16 1.66 -10.16
C GLN A 209 8.79 0.18 -10.09
N ILE A 210 7.57 -0.21 -10.49
CA ILE A 210 7.19 -1.62 -10.68
C ILE A 210 8.18 -2.34 -11.63
N ARG A 211 8.46 -1.75 -12.80
CA ARG A 211 9.41 -2.33 -13.76
C ARG A 211 10.82 -2.43 -13.18
N ARG A 212 11.30 -1.40 -12.47
CA ARG A 212 12.61 -1.42 -11.79
C ARG A 212 12.68 -2.49 -10.71
N ASP A 213 11.66 -2.58 -9.85
CA ASP A 213 11.60 -3.56 -8.75
C ASP A 213 11.67 -4.98 -9.30
N LEU A 214 10.91 -5.30 -10.36
CA LEU A 214 10.91 -6.63 -10.96
C LEU A 214 12.18 -6.91 -11.78
N SER A 215 12.75 -5.92 -12.47
CA SER A 215 13.95 -6.11 -13.32
C SER A 215 15.16 -6.66 -12.56
N GLY A 216 15.23 -6.43 -11.24
CA GLY A 216 16.30 -6.97 -10.37
C GLY A 216 16.29 -8.48 -10.20
N PHE A 217 15.17 -9.17 -10.47
CA PHE A 217 15.01 -10.61 -10.21
C PHE A 217 14.90 -11.45 -11.49
N GLY A 218 15.28 -10.87 -12.64
CA GLY A 218 15.32 -11.55 -13.94
C GLY A 218 14.39 -10.92 -14.98
N ARG A 219 14.06 -11.70 -16.02
CA ARG A 219 13.17 -11.25 -17.11
C ARG A 219 11.72 -11.53 -16.72
N PHE A 220 10.93 -10.46 -16.61
CA PHE A 220 9.50 -10.52 -16.34
C PHE A 220 8.69 -10.00 -17.52
N GLY A 221 7.73 -10.80 -17.96
CA GLY A 221 6.76 -10.41 -18.99
C GLY A 221 7.32 -10.24 -20.40
N LYS A 222 6.47 -9.74 -21.29
CA LYS A 222 6.76 -9.48 -22.71
C LYS A 222 6.37 -8.03 -23.04
N ARG A 223 7.24 -7.31 -23.78
CA ARG A 223 6.94 -5.93 -24.23
C ARG A 223 5.63 -5.91 -25.02
N GLY A 224 4.72 -5.01 -24.64
CA GLY A 224 3.38 -4.90 -25.26
C GLY A 224 2.31 -5.89 -24.74
N VAL A 225 2.67 -6.87 -23.91
CA VAL A 225 1.72 -7.84 -23.33
C VAL A 225 1.60 -7.69 -21.81
N GLY A 226 2.69 -7.28 -21.14
CA GLY A 226 2.75 -7.23 -19.67
C GLY A 226 3.32 -8.52 -19.08
N TYR A 227 3.00 -8.78 -17.83
CA TYR A 227 3.44 -9.93 -17.06
C TYR A 227 2.41 -11.06 -17.14
N ASP A 228 2.87 -12.31 -17.19
CA ASP A 228 2.02 -13.46 -16.88
C ASP A 228 1.73 -13.47 -15.37
N VAL A 229 0.47 -13.64 -15.00
CA VAL A 229 0.04 -13.48 -13.60
C VAL A 229 0.49 -14.66 -12.74
N GLU A 230 0.39 -15.90 -13.22
CA GLU A 230 0.80 -17.08 -12.45
C GLU A 230 2.32 -17.15 -12.29
N GLU A 231 3.05 -16.89 -13.37
CA GLU A 231 4.52 -16.83 -13.35
C GLU A 231 5.02 -15.74 -12.39
N LEU A 232 4.39 -14.56 -12.41
CA LEU A 232 4.77 -13.44 -11.54
C LEU A 232 4.41 -13.69 -10.07
N VAL A 233 3.23 -14.26 -9.77
CA VAL A 233 2.85 -14.65 -8.40
C VAL A 233 3.85 -15.65 -7.84
N THR A 234 4.17 -16.70 -8.61
CA THR A 234 5.10 -17.76 -8.21
C THR A 234 6.49 -17.19 -7.93
N LYS A 235 7.01 -16.35 -8.82
CA LYS A 235 8.33 -15.72 -8.63
C LYS A 235 8.36 -14.75 -7.45
N ILE A 236 7.35 -13.90 -7.26
CA ILE A 236 7.31 -12.97 -6.12
C ILE A 236 7.22 -13.74 -4.80
N ARG A 237 6.45 -14.83 -4.71
CA ARG A 237 6.43 -15.71 -3.52
C ARG A 237 7.81 -16.29 -3.22
N GLY A 238 8.52 -16.80 -4.23
CA GLY A 238 9.90 -17.29 -4.07
C GLY A 238 10.87 -16.20 -3.59
N ILE A 239 10.78 -14.99 -4.13
CA ILE A 239 11.62 -13.84 -3.72
C ILE A 239 11.36 -13.40 -2.27
N LEU A 240 10.09 -13.44 -1.84
CA LEU A 240 9.68 -13.11 -0.47
C LEU A 240 9.86 -14.29 0.51
N HIS A 241 10.31 -15.45 0.05
CA HIS A 241 10.34 -16.72 0.79
C HIS A 241 8.97 -17.16 1.35
N THR A 242 7.85 -16.64 0.82
CA THR A 242 6.47 -17.04 1.20
C THR A 242 6.02 -18.34 0.52
N SER A 243 6.98 -19.16 0.10
CA SER A 243 6.79 -20.54 -0.34
C SER A 243 6.56 -21.50 0.84
N GLN A 244 6.88 -21.09 2.06
CA GLN A 244 6.65 -21.85 3.29
C GLN A 244 5.34 -21.39 3.94
N HIS A 245 4.57 -22.34 4.48
CA HIS A 245 3.38 -22.04 5.28
C HIS A 245 3.81 -21.42 6.61
N VAL A 246 3.59 -20.12 6.77
CA VAL A 246 3.92 -19.41 8.01
C VAL A 246 2.76 -19.58 8.99
N GLY A 247 2.99 -20.37 10.04
CA GLY A 247 2.03 -20.57 11.13
C GLY A 247 1.75 -19.27 11.90
N ILE A 248 0.47 -19.00 12.11
CA ILE A 248 -0.07 -17.89 12.90
C ILE A 248 -0.91 -18.43 14.06
N VAL A 249 -0.66 -17.94 15.28
CA VAL A 249 -1.57 -18.13 16.42
C VAL A 249 -2.45 -16.90 16.63
N LEU A 250 -3.76 -17.10 16.76
CA LEU A 250 -4.74 -16.04 16.98
C LEU A 250 -5.27 -16.04 18.41
N LEU A 251 -5.05 -14.94 19.14
CA LEU A 251 -5.43 -14.78 20.54
C LEU A 251 -6.69 -13.91 20.70
N GLY A 252 -7.81 -14.57 20.97
CA GLY A 252 -9.13 -14.00 21.22
C GLY A 252 -10.14 -14.38 20.15
N ALA A 253 -11.08 -15.26 20.46
CA ALA A 253 -12.19 -15.70 19.62
C ALA A 253 -13.45 -14.82 19.77
N GLY A 254 -13.26 -13.51 19.93
CA GLY A 254 -14.32 -12.51 19.89
C GLY A 254 -14.81 -12.23 18.46
N HIS A 255 -15.63 -11.20 18.27
CA HIS A 255 -16.17 -10.85 16.93
C HIS A 255 -15.07 -10.66 15.87
N LEU A 256 -14.02 -9.89 16.20
CA LEU A 256 -12.91 -9.64 15.29
C LEU A 256 -12.07 -10.90 15.03
N GLY A 257 -11.72 -11.66 16.07
CA GLY A 257 -10.96 -12.89 15.90
C GLY A 257 -11.70 -13.95 15.09
N ARG A 258 -13.02 -14.11 15.30
CA ARG A 258 -13.85 -15.01 14.47
C ARG A 258 -13.92 -14.54 13.01
N ALA A 259 -13.96 -13.23 12.75
CA ALA A 259 -13.92 -12.70 11.39
C ALA A 259 -12.55 -12.90 10.71
N ILE A 260 -11.45 -12.76 11.47
CA ILE A 260 -10.07 -13.02 11.01
C ILE A 260 -9.90 -14.51 10.67
N ALA A 261 -10.22 -15.41 11.60
CA ALA A 261 -10.06 -16.86 11.42
C ALA A 261 -11.02 -17.48 10.40
N GLY A 262 -12.18 -16.88 10.17
CA GLY A 262 -13.11 -17.30 9.13
C GLY A 262 -12.85 -16.68 7.74
N SER A 263 -11.64 -16.16 7.48
CA SER A 263 -11.33 -15.45 6.23
C SER A 263 -10.11 -16.01 5.49
N ASP A 264 -10.21 -16.09 4.16
CA ASP A 264 -9.14 -16.57 3.27
C ASP A 264 -7.92 -15.63 3.18
N VAL A 265 -7.95 -14.49 3.89
CA VAL A 265 -6.99 -13.37 3.79
C VAL A 265 -5.55 -13.80 4.06
N PHE A 266 -5.36 -14.83 4.91
CA PHE A 266 -4.06 -15.36 5.26
C PHE A 266 -3.58 -16.43 4.26
N GLY A 267 -4.46 -17.38 3.92
CA GLY A 267 -4.14 -18.51 3.02
C GLY A 267 -3.72 -18.07 1.61
N ASP A 268 -4.29 -16.98 1.10
CA ASP A 268 -3.89 -16.36 -0.17
C ASP A 268 -2.40 -15.96 -0.25
N HIS A 269 -1.76 -15.78 0.91
CA HIS A 269 -0.42 -15.20 1.03
C HIS A 269 0.60 -16.14 1.70
N GLY A 270 0.25 -17.43 1.89
CA GLY A 270 1.13 -18.42 2.50
C GLY A 270 1.13 -18.37 4.04
N PHE A 271 0.14 -17.71 4.64
CA PHE A 271 -0.05 -17.68 6.08
C PHE A 271 -1.19 -18.62 6.48
N GLU A 272 -1.01 -19.38 7.56
CA GLU A 272 -2.00 -20.33 8.03
C GLU A 272 -2.29 -20.08 9.51
N ILE A 273 -3.57 -19.92 9.87
CA ILE A 273 -3.97 -19.82 11.27
C ILE A 273 -4.00 -21.24 11.83
N VAL A 274 -2.90 -21.67 12.45
CA VAL A 274 -2.75 -23.03 12.99
C VAL A 274 -3.56 -23.24 14.26
N ALA A 275 -3.86 -22.17 15.00
CA ALA A 275 -4.68 -22.23 16.20
C ALA A 275 -5.39 -20.89 16.50
N VAL A 276 -6.60 -20.99 17.04
CA VAL A 276 -7.31 -19.88 17.67
C VAL A 276 -7.49 -20.18 19.15
N LEU A 277 -7.00 -19.32 20.03
CA LEU A 277 -7.04 -19.51 21.48
C LEU A 277 -7.89 -18.44 22.17
N ASP A 278 -8.62 -18.82 23.21
CA ASP A 278 -9.40 -17.92 24.07
C ASP A 278 -9.33 -18.40 25.52
N ASN A 279 -9.78 -17.58 26.47
CA ASN A 279 -9.85 -17.96 27.89
C ASN A 279 -11.29 -18.15 28.41
N ASP A 280 -12.30 -17.90 27.56
CA ASP A 280 -13.71 -18.11 27.87
C ASP A 280 -14.09 -19.60 27.75
N PRO A 281 -14.45 -20.29 28.86
CA PRO A 281 -14.84 -21.69 28.84
C PRO A 281 -16.10 -21.99 28.01
N ALA A 282 -16.91 -20.97 27.68
CA ALA A 282 -18.06 -21.14 26.80
C ALA A 282 -17.69 -21.14 25.30
N LYS A 283 -16.48 -20.69 24.95
CA LYS A 283 -15.96 -20.69 23.57
C LYS A 283 -15.01 -21.86 23.28
N ILE A 284 -14.22 -22.27 24.26
CA ILE A 284 -13.25 -23.36 24.13
C ILE A 284 -13.96 -24.64 23.65
N GLY A 285 -13.37 -25.30 22.66
CA GLY A 285 -13.95 -26.46 21.97
C GLY A 285 -15.03 -26.14 20.92
N THR A 286 -15.50 -24.88 20.80
CA THR A 286 -16.40 -24.50 19.69
C THR A 286 -15.60 -24.20 18.42
N PRO A 287 -16.11 -24.52 17.21
CA PRO A 287 -15.39 -24.33 15.97
C PRO A 287 -15.41 -22.89 15.46
N ILE A 288 -14.41 -22.55 14.64
CA ILE A 288 -14.37 -21.45 13.67
C ILE A 288 -13.85 -22.04 12.36
N GLY A 289 -14.74 -22.21 11.37
CA GLY A 289 -14.43 -23.06 10.22
C GLY A 289 -14.11 -24.48 10.72
N ASP A 290 -12.99 -25.04 10.26
CA ASP A 290 -12.51 -26.37 10.65
C ASP A 290 -11.63 -26.36 11.92
N LEU A 291 -11.30 -25.19 12.46
CA LEU A 291 -10.43 -25.03 13.63
C LEU A 291 -11.23 -24.96 14.94
N PRO A 292 -11.00 -25.85 15.92
CA PRO A 292 -11.56 -25.70 17.26
C PRO A 292 -10.84 -24.59 18.04
N ILE A 293 -11.58 -23.82 18.83
CA ILE A 293 -10.97 -22.85 19.75
C ILE A 293 -10.29 -23.58 20.90
N GLY A 294 -8.98 -23.43 21.01
CA GLY A 294 -8.18 -23.93 22.13
C GLY A 294 -8.22 -23.01 23.35
N ASP A 295 -7.73 -23.51 24.48
CA ASP A 295 -7.52 -22.72 25.69
C ASP A 295 -6.14 -22.03 25.62
N VAL A 296 -6.10 -20.72 25.92
CA VAL A 296 -4.87 -19.91 25.86
C VAL A 296 -3.73 -20.47 26.72
N ARG A 297 -4.02 -21.26 27.75
CA ARG A 297 -2.99 -21.92 28.59
C ARG A 297 -2.09 -22.89 27.81
N HIS A 298 -2.50 -23.33 26.61
CA HIS A 298 -1.69 -24.18 25.72
C HIS A 298 -0.87 -23.37 24.69
N LEU A 299 -0.82 -22.04 24.77
CA LEU A 299 -0.11 -21.18 23.80
C LEU A 299 1.35 -21.60 23.58
N GLY A 300 2.12 -21.84 24.64
CA GLY A 300 3.51 -22.27 24.53
C GLY A 300 3.69 -23.67 23.94
N GLU A 301 2.65 -24.53 23.98
CA GLU A 301 2.67 -25.83 23.33
C GLU A 301 2.42 -25.69 21.83
N VAL A 302 1.38 -24.93 21.46
CA VAL A 302 1.01 -24.59 20.07
C VAL A 302 2.16 -23.91 19.33
N VAL A 303 2.78 -22.90 19.94
CA VAL A 303 3.86 -22.13 19.29
C VAL A 303 5.06 -23.02 18.95
N ARG A 304 5.41 -23.95 19.86
CA ARG A 304 6.50 -24.89 19.68
C ARG A 304 6.16 -26.04 18.72
N GLU A 305 4.92 -26.51 18.69
CA GLU A 305 4.49 -27.62 17.83
C GLU A 305 4.36 -27.20 16.36
N HIS A 306 3.90 -25.97 16.09
CA HIS A 306 3.71 -25.43 14.75
C HIS A 306 4.77 -24.40 14.34
N GLU A 307 5.89 -24.31 15.07
CA GLU A 307 7.01 -23.38 14.84
C GLU A 307 6.55 -21.92 14.57
N VAL A 308 5.59 -21.45 15.36
CA VAL A 308 4.86 -20.19 15.12
C VAL A 308 5.77 -18.99 15.35
N VAL A 309 6.00 -18.22 14.29
CA VAL A 309 6.77 -16.95 14.35
C VAL A 309 5.88 -15.69 14.39
N VAL A 310 4.58 -15.82 14.14
CA VAL A 310 3.60 -14.71 14.12
C VAL A 310 2.44 -14.94 15.11
N GLY A 311 2.20 -13.97 15.98
CA GLY A 311 1.02 -13.93 16.86
C GLY A 311 0.07 -12.80 16.48
N VAL A 312 -1.25 -13.03 16.55
CA VAL A 312 -2.27 -12.00 16.34
C VAL A 312 -3.08 -11.81 17.63
N ILE A 313 -3.11 -10.59 18.17
CA ILE A 313 -3.89 -10.25 19.37
C ILE A 313 -5.19 -9.54 18.94
N ALA A 314 -6.29 -10.29 18.96
CA ALA A 314 -7.66 -9.81 18.72
C ALA A 314 -8.48 -9.71 20.04
N SER A 315 -7.78 -9.55 21.16
CA SER A 315 -8.32 -9.51 22.52
C SER A 315 -8.43 -8.07 23.07
N PRO A 316 -9.27 -7.82 24.11
CA PRO A 316 -9.43 -6.49 24.69
C PRO A 316 -8.14 -5.89 25.25
N ALA A 317 -8.00 -4.56 25.15
CA ALA A 317 -6.84 -3.78 25.57
C ALA A 317 -6.23 -4.16 26.94
N LYS A 318 -7.08 -4.50 27.93
CA LYS A 318 -6.66 -4.91 29.28
C LYS A 318 -5.88 -6.22 29.35
N ALA A 319 -6.14 -7.16 28.45
CA ALA A 319 -5.46 -8.46 28.39
C ALA A 319 -4.26 -8.45 27.45
N ALA A 320 -4.23 -7.52 26.49
CA ALA A 320 -3.30 -7.54 25.36
C ALA A 320 -1.80 -7.52 25.75
N GLN A 321 -1.42 -6.85 26.84
CA GLN A 321 -0.02 -6.87 27.29
C GLN A 321 0.40 -8.25 27.79
N GLY A 322 -0.41 -8.91 28.64
CA GLY A 322 -0.09 -10.26 29.14
C GLY A 322 0.01 -11.27 28.01
N LEU A 323 -0.92 -11.21 27.05
CA LEU A 323 -0.87 -12.05 25.84
C LEU A 323 0.37 -11.76 24.97
N ALA A 324 0.85 -10.52 24.93
CA ALA A 324 2.09 -10.18 24.24
C ALA A 324 3.32 -10.72 25.00
N ASP A 325 3.33 -10.62 26.33
CA ASP A 325 4.40 -11.16 27.17
C ASP A 325 4.48 -12.70 26.99
N GLU A 326 3.34 -13.41 27.03
CA GLU A 326 3.24 -14.86 26.80
C GLU A 326 3.69 -15.27 25.38
N LEU A 327 3.35 -14.49 24.34
CA LEU A 327 3.83 -14.73 22.97
C LEU A 327 5.35 -14.61 22.86
N VAL A 328 5.93 -13.58 23.50
CA VAL A 328 7.38 -13.34 23.51
C VAL A 328 8.11 -14.44 24.29
N GLU A 329 7.59 -14.86 25.44
CA GLU A 329 8.14 -16.00 26.19
C GLU A 329 8.09 -17.32 25.40
N ALA A 330 7.06 -17.50 24.57
CA ALA A 330 6.93 -18.65 23.67
C ALA A 330 7.86 -18.59 22.44
N GLY A 331 8.52 -17.46 22.17
CA GLY A 331 9.48 -17.28 21.07
C GLY A 331 8.94 -16.59 19.81
N VAL A 332 7.72 -16.04 19.85
CA VAL A 332 7.11 -15.32 18.71
C VAL A 332 7.85 -14.00 18.45
N GLN A 333 8.20 -13.76 17.18
CA GLN A 333 9.00 -12.61 16.76
C GLN A 333 8.18 -11.45 16.18
N ILE A 334 6.97 -11.72 15.68
CA ILE A 334 6.10 -10.73 15.04
C ILE A 334 4.72 -10.76 15.70
N ILE A 335 4.24 -9.61 16.16
CA ILE A 335 2.92 -9.48 16.81
C ILE A 335 2.04 -8.49 16.03
N PHE A 336 0.90 -8.96 15.52
CA PHE A 336 -0.16 -8.11 14.97
C PHE A 336 -1.17 -7.78 16.07
N ASN A 337 -1.24 -6.51 16.44
CA ASN A 337 -2.02 -6.00 17.56
C ASN A 337 -3.26 -5.25 17.07
N TYR A 338 -4.45 -5.82 17.32
CA TYR A 338 -5.74 -5.18 17.07
C TYR A 338 -6.40 -4.63 18.35
N SER A 339 -5.75 -4.76 19.51
CA SER A 339 -6.32 -4.33 20.79
C SER A 339 -6.34 -2.81 21.00
N GLY A 340 -5.56 -2.07 20.22
CA GLY A 340 -5.30 -0.63 20.41
C GLY A 340 -4.36 -0.29 21.57
N SER A 341 -3.94 -1.27 22.39
CA SER A 341 -2.96 -1.06 23.46
C SER A 341 -1.56 -0.78 22.90
N LEU A 342 -0.83 0.14 23.53
CA LEU A 342 0.62 0.30 23.31
C LEU A 342 1.36 -0.83 24.05
N LEU A 343 1.65 -1.90 23.33
CA LEU A 343 2.39 -3.06 23.84
C LEU A 343 3.86 -2.70 24.10
N ARG A 344 4.41 -3.23 25.19
CA ARG A 344 5.85 -3.21 25.47
C ARG A 344 6.43 -4.58 25.16
N THR A 345 7.41 -4.65 24.27
CA THR A 345 8.11 -5.88 23.90
C THR A 345 9.63 -5.62 23.84
N PRO A 346 10.48 -6.66 23.83
CA PRO A 346 11.90 -6.54 23.50
C PRO A 346 12.13 -5.94 22.10
N ALA A 347 13.34 -5.43 21.86
CA ALA A 347 13.68 -4.74 20.61
C ALA A 347 13.74 -5.69 19.39
N GLU A 348 13.89 -6.97 19.65
CA GLU A 348 13.92 -8.07 18.70
C GLU A 348 12.52 -8.44 18.18
N VAL A 349 11.47 -8.00 18.86
CA VAL A 349 10.07 -8.37 18.57
C VAL A 349 9.38 -7.22 17.85
N THR A 350 8.94 -7.47 16.62
CA THR A 350 8.27 -6.47 15.78
C THR A 350 6.77 -6.44 16.08
N VAL A 351 6.25 -5.27 16.48
CA VAL A 351 4.81 -5.09 16.77
C VAL A 351 4.15 -4.21 15.71
N HIS A 352 3.22 -4.79 14.96
CA HIS A 352 2.36 -4.08 14.01
C HIS A 352 0.99 -3.80 14.65
N THR A 353 0.70 -2.54 14.98
CA THR A 353 -0.63 -2.17 15.52
C THR A 353 -1.53 -1.69 14.40
N SER A 354 -2.66 -2.36 14.19
CA SER A 354 -3.65 -1.99 13.17
C SER A 354 -4.80 -1.21 13.82
N SER A 355 -5.19 -0.09 13.20
CA SER A 355 -6.32 0.72 13.65
C SER A 355 -7.02 1.34 12.44
N PRO A 356 -8.20 0.82 12.03
CA PRO A 356 -8.95 1.36 10.89
C PRO A 356 -9.28 2.86 11.05
N ALA A 357 -9.35 3.38 12.28
CA ALA A 357 -9.53 4.80 12.53
C ALA A 357 -8.32 5.64 12.11
N VAL A 358 -7.08 5.13 12.27
CA VAL A 358 -5.86 5.80 11.82
C VAL A 358 -5.78 5.77 10.30
N ASP A 359 -6.09 4.63 9.68
CA ASP A 359 -6.11 4.49 8.21
C ASP A 359 -7.16 5.42 7.57
N LEU A 360 -8.34 5.54 8.19
CA LEU A 360 -9.39 6.49 7.77
C LEU A 360 -8.96 7.95 7.96
N LEU A 361 -8.27 8.31 9.04
CA LEU A 361 -7.73 9.66 9.23
C LEU A 361 -6.68 10.01 8.16
N HIS A 362 -5.82 9.06 7.80
CA HIS A 362 -4.85 9.21 6.72
C HIS A 362 -5.55 9.40 5.36
N ALA A 363 -6.54 8.55 5.03
CA ALA A 363 -7.32 8.69 3.81
C ALA A 363 -8.11 10.01 3.75
N LEU A 364 -8.68 10.46 4.86
CA LEU A 364 -9.38 11.75 4.95
C LEU A 364 -8.44 12.94 4.73
N TYR A 365 -7.20 12.89 5.18
CA TYR A 365 -6.22 13.95 4.93
C TYR A 365 -6.01 14.17 3.42
N TYR A 366 -5.74 13.11 2.67
CA TYR A 366 -5.55 13.19 1.20
C TYR A 366 -6.83 13.43 0.40
N TYR A 367 -8.00 13.19 0.98
CA TYR A 367 -9.28 13.57 0.36
C TYR A 367 -9.61 15.07 0.54
N LEU A 368 -9.07 15.71 1.57
CA LEU A 368 -9.34 17.10 1.95
C LEU A 368 -8.22 18.09 1.55
N ALA A 369 -7.08 17.57 1.10
CA ALA A 369 -5.92 18.33 0.60
C ALA A 369 -5.97 18.53 -0.92
#